data_AF-A0A1V4X7M2-F1
#
_entry.id   AF-A0A1V4X7M2-F1
#
_cell.length_a   1.000
_cell.length_b   1.000
_cell.length_c   1.000
_cell.angle_alpha   90.00
_cell.angle_beta   90.00
_cell.angle_gamma   90.00
#
_symmetry.space_group_name_H-M   'P 1'
#
loop_
_entity.id
_entity.type
_entity.pdbx_description
1 polymer ?
#
loop_
_entity_poly.entity_id
_entity_poly.type
_entity_poly.pdbx_seq_one_letter_code
_entity_poly.pdbx_strand_id
1 'polypeptide(L)'
;MKIIRPTILLTFLLVLVIFWGCSVNRNVVPPVFGSSKWVEYETNIYGGNYSYSEETIEHRTKTVVQVWNRVVYSAEGRERYIQDMKDNGISTDGYENLSETHRLNEIDCKKGMYNIVSIVDYDRNGKILFSDSYKKSEWNNIRFGSMMDKLRKKVCK
;
A
#
# COMPACT_ATOMS: atom_id res chain seq x y z
N MET A 1 -40.66 -33.49 42.86
CA MET A 1 -40.80 -33.48 41.39
C MET A 1 -41.35 -32.11 41.00
N LYS A 2 -40.51 -31.17 40.51
CA LYS A 2 -40.94 -29.82 40.10
C LYS A 2 -40.74 -29.66 38.59
N ILE A 3 -41.84 -29.38 37.92
CA ILE A 3 -41.97 -29.23 36.46
C ILE A 3 -41.44 -27.85 36.08
N ILE A 4 -40.38 -27.82 35.27
CA ILE A 4 -39.78 -26.60 34.72
C ILE A 4 -40.69 -26.11 33.58
N ARG A 5 -41.13 -24.85 33.63
CA ARG A 5 -42.01 -24.22 32.63
C ARG A 5 -41.23 -23.88 31.35
N PRO A 6 -41.79 -24.12 30.15
CA PRO A 6 -41.05 -24.08 28.88
C PRO A 6 -40.78 -22.67 28.34
N THR A 7 -41.27 -21.61 29.00
CA THR A 7 -41.17 -20.23 28.49
C THR A 7 -39.81 -19.56 28.71
N ILE A 8 -38.94 -20.10 29.57
CA ILE A 8 -37.62 -19.49 29.86
C ILE A 8 -36.55 -19.93 28.84
N LEU A 9 -36.76 -21.04 28.12
CA LEU A 9 -35.78 -21.50 27.12
C LEU A 9 -35.86 -20.76 25.78
N LEU A 10 -36.99 -20.10 25.47
CA LEU A 10 -37.19 -19.49 24.15
C LEU A 10 -36.63 -18.06 24.04
N THR A 11 -36.41 -17.36 25.16
CA THR A 11 -35.85 -16.00 25.14
C THR A 11 -34.32 -15.97 25.07
N PHE A 12 -33.64 -17.06 25.43
CA PHE A 12 -32.17 -17.14 25.34
C PHE A 12 -31.65 -17.40 23.92
N LEU A 13 -32.50 -17.90 23.01
CA LEU A 13 -32.13 -18.22 21.63
C LEU A 13 -32.19 -17.01 20.67
N LEU A 14 -32.84 -15.91 21.06
CA LEU A 14 -32.98 -14.70 20.22
C LEU A 14 -31.85 -13.68 20.40
N VAL A 15 -31.01 -13.82 21.44
CA VAL A 15 -29.89 -12.88 21.71
C VAL A 15 -28.59 -13.32 21.02
N LEU A 16 -28.48 -14.59 20.60
CA LEU A 16 -27.25 -15.13 19.99
C LEU A 16 -27.12 -14.87 18.48
N VAL A 17 -28.14 -14.32 17.81
CA VAL A 17 -28.12 -14.11 16.35
C VAL A 17 -27.64 -12.70 15.95
N ILE A 18 -27.39 -11.79 16.91
CA ILE A 18 -27.00 -10.39 16.60
C ILE A 18 -25.47 -10.18 16.61
N PHE A 19 -24.68 -11.22 16.86
CA PHE A 19 -23.21 -11.16 16.81
C PHE A 19 -22.60 -12.03 15.70
N TRP A 20 -23.36 -12.35 14.65
CA TRP A 20 -22.73 -12.78 13.39
C TRP A 20 -22.19 -11.55 12.68
N GLY A 21 -20.87 -11.42 12.78
CA GLY A 21 -20.08 -10.31 12.28
C GLY A 21 -20.39 -9.98 10.84
N CYS A 22 -20.90 -8.77 10.63
CA CYS A 22 -20.32 -7.94 9.60
C CYS A 22 -18.88 -7.62 10.05
N SER A 23 -17.97 -8.57 9.84
CA SER A 23 -16.58 -8.18 9.61
C SER A 23 -16.64 -7.32 8.35
N VAL A 24 -16.73 -6.01 8.55
CA VAL A 24 -16.64 -5.05 7.45
C VAL A 24 -15.28 -5.31 6.84
N ASN A 25 -15.28 -6.05 5.74
CA ASN A 25 -14.14 -6.17 4.86
C ASN A 25 -13.92 -4.73 4.40
N ARG A 26 -12.99 -4.01 5.04
CA ARG A 26 -12.57 -2.70 4.58
C ARG A 26 -11.91 -2.96 3.24
N ASN A 27 -12.71 -2.95 2.17
CA ASN A 27 -12.22 -2.61 0.86
C ASN A 27 -11.51 -1.27 1.06
N VAL A 28 -10.19 -1.32 1.20
CA VAL A 28 -9.34 -0.14 1.21
C VAL A 28 -9.50 0.42 -0.20
N VAL A 29 -10.44 1.35 -0.36
CA VAL A 29 -10.57 2.12 -1.59
C VAL A 29 -9.26 2.89 -1.67
N PRO A 30 -8.38 2.57 -2.63
CA PRO A 30 -7.15 3.32 -2.75
C PRO A 30 -7.53 4.78 -3.02
N PRO A 31 -6.80 5.74 -2.44
CA PRO A 31 -7.12 7.14 -2.61
C PRO A 31 -7.20 7.45 -4.11
N VAL A 32 -8.33 8.05 -4.53
CA VAL A 32 -8.44 8.64 -5.86
C VAL A 32 -7.50 9.83 -5.84
N PHE A 33 -6.28 9.64 -6.32
CA PHE A 33 -5.34 10.73 -6.52
C PHE A 33 -5.95 11.63 -7.59
N GLY A 34 -6.53 12.76 -7.17
CA GLY A 34 -7.06 13.78 -8.08
C GLY A 34 -5.94 14.44 -8.89
N SER A 35 -6.04 15.73 -9.18
CA SER A 35 -4.99 16.51 -9.85
C SER A 35 -3.75 16.75 -8.96
N SER A 36 -3.36 15.78 -8.13
CA SER A 36 -2.24 15.92 -7.20
C SER A 36 -0.98 16.25 -7.98
N LYS A 37 -0.29 17.33 -7.58
CA LYS A 37 0.97 17.71 -8.22
C LYS A 37 2.05 16.68 -7.88
N TRP A 38 2.39 15.83 -8.86
CA TRP A 38 3.48 14.88 -8.76
C TRP A 38 4.80 15.54 -9.11
N VAL A 39 5.78 15.44 -8.22
CA VAL A 39 7.15 15.94 -8.43
C VAL A 39 8.05 14.77 -8.76
N GLU A 40 8.59 14.76 -9.98
CA GLU A 40 9.58 13.77 -10.41
C GLU A 40 10.87 13.93 -9.60
N TYR A 41 11.45 12.81 -9.20
CA TYR A 41 12.74 12.80 -8.51
C TYR A 41 13.79 11.90 -9.13
N GLU A 42 13.41 10.94 -9.98
CA GLU A 42 14.35 10.07 -10.66
C GLU A 42 13.70 9.31 -11.83
N THR A 43 14.48 8.97 -12.84
CA THR A 43 14.14 7.94 -13.82
C THR A 43 15.19 6.83 -13.77
N ASN A 44 14.77 5.56 -13.62
CA ASN A 44 15.72 4.46 -13.55
C ASN A 44 16.25 4.05 -14.94
N ILE A 45 17.28 3.22 -14.97
CA ILE A 45 17.93 2.77 -16.22
C ILE A 45 17.01 1.96 -17.15
N TYR A 46 15.89 1.46 -16.62
CA TYR A 46 14.88 0.70 -17.38
C TYR A 46 13.68 1.60 -17.77
N GLY A 47 13.79 2.92 -17.60
CA GLY A 47 12.75 3.89 -17.99
C GLY A 47 11.55 3.98 -17.05
N GLY A 48 11.66 3.49 -15.82
CA GLY A 48 10.66 3.75 -14.77
C GLY A 48 10.81 5.16 -14.22
N ASN A 49 9.80 6.00 -14.37
CA ASN A 49 9.78 7.39 -13.90
C ASN A 49 9.17 7.46 -12.49
N TYR A 50 9.94 7.97 -11.53
CA TYR A 50 9.56 8.03 -10.13
C TYR A 50 9.19 9.45 -9.71
N SER A 51 8.04 9.58 -9.08
CA SER A 51 7.54 10.85 -8.56
C SER A 51 6.96 10.69 -7.15
N TYR A 52 6.84 11.79 -6.43
CA TYR A 52 6.15 11.86 -5.14
C TYR A 52 5.14 13.00 -5.12
N SER A 53 4.12 12.90 -4.26
CA SER A 53 3.12 13.95 -4.12
C SER A 53 3.45 14.82 -2.91
N GLU A 54 3.84 16.07 -3.15
CA GLU A 54 4.13 17.06 -2.10
C GLU A 54 2.92 17.29 -1.18
N GLU A 55 1.72 17.25 -1.75
CA GLU A 55 0.45 17.46 -1.06
C GLU A 55 0.12 16.35 -0.05
N THR A 56 0.75 15.17 -0.19
CA THR A 56 0.51 14.01 0.69
C THR A 56 1.53 13.87 1.81
N ILE A 57 2.48 14.81 1.93
CA ILE A 57 3.50 14.75 2.97
C ILE A 57 2.87 15.00 4.33
N GLU A 58 2.87 13.98 5.18
CA GLU A 58 2.43 14.06 6.57
C GLU A 58 3.59 13.82 7.53
N HIS A 59 3.73 14.68 8.54
CA HIS A 59 4.68 14.46 9.64
C HIS A 59 4.03 13.60 10.71
N ARG A 60 4.30 12.28 10.71
CA ARG A 60 3.76 11.33 11.69
C ARG A 60 4.41 11.49 13.06
N THR A 61 5.70 11.86 13.07
CA THR A 61 6.44 12.27 14.27
C THR A 61 7.45 13.37 13.90
N LYS A 62 8.29 13.78 14.87
CA LYS A 62 9.40 14.72 14.60
C LYS A 62 10.43 14.18 13.59
N THR A 63 10.57 12.87 13.46
CA THR A 63 11.58 12.25 12.58
C THR A 63 10.97 11.39 11.48
N VAL A 64 9.68 11.06 11.56
CA VAL A 64 9.00 10.20 10.59
C VAL A 64 8.08 11.02 9.70
N VAL A 65 8.34 10.97 8.40
CA VAL A 65 7.46 11.51 7.35
C VAL A 65 6.72 10.37 6.68
N GLN A 66 5.46 10.59 6.31
CA GLN A 66 4.68 9.70 5.48
C GLN A 66 4.38 10.40 4.15
N VAL A 67 4.53 9.69 3.04
CA VAL A 67 4.37 10.28 1.70
C VAL A 67 3.99 9.21 0.68
N TRP A 68 3.13 9.60 -0.27
CA TRP A 68 2.89 8.80 -1.46
C TRP A 68 3.97 9.05 -2.51
N ASN A 69 4.52 7.97 -3.04
CA ASN A 69 5.32 7.99 -4.25
C ASN A 69 4.71 7.03 -5.28
N ARG A 70 5.04 7.25 -6.55
CA ARG A 70 4.71 6.32 -7.62
C ARG A 70 5.88 6.06 -8.55
N VAL A 71 5.78 4.98 -9.31
CA VAL A 71 6.58 4.73 -10.50
C VAL A 71 5.64 4.49 -11.67
N VAL A 72 5.88 5.19 -12.78
CA VAL A 72 5.25 4.92 -14.07
C VAL A 72 6.23 4.14 -14.92
N TYR A 73 5.80 2.97 -15.42
CA TYR A 73 6.68 2.02 -16.10
C TYR A 73 6.74 2.27 -17.61
N SER A 74 7.94 2.26 -18.17
CA SER A 74 8.15 2.01 -19.59
C SER A 74 7.82 0.55 -19.93
N ALA A 75 7.84 0.19 -21.23
CA ALA A 75 7.72 -1.21 -21.63
C ALA A 75 8.87 -2.06 -21.04
N GLU A 76 10.12 -1.60 -21.14
CA GLU A 76 11.29 -2.31 -20.59
C GLU A 76 11.22 -2.40 -19.06
N GLY A 77 10.86 -1.31 -18.39
CA GLY A 77 10.73 -1.26 -16.94
C GLY A 77 9.65 -2.21 -16.42
N ARG A 78 8.53 -2.34 -17.15
CA ARG A 78 7.49 -3.33 -16.84
C ARG A 78 8.03 -4.75 -16.97
N GLU A 79 8.69 -5.08 -18.08
CA GLU A 79 9.24 -6.44 -18.25
C GLU A 79 10.28 -6.78 -17.18
N ARG A 80 11.11 -5.80 -16.80
CA ARG A 80 12.05 -5.97 -15.68
C ARG A 80 11.31 -6.27 -14.37
N TYR A 81 10.25 -5.53 -14.09
CA TYR A 81 9.45 -5.73 -12.88
C TYR A 81 8.75 -7.10 -12.86
N ILE A 82 8.17 -7.52 -13.99
CA ILE A 82 7.58 -8.86 -14.16
C ILE A 82 8.64 -9.94 -13.93
N GLN A 83 9.86 -9.75 -14.46
CA GLN A 83 10.94 -10.70 -14.23
C GLN A 83 11.34 -10.78 -12.76
N ASP A 84 11.50 -9.64 -12.09
CA ASP A 84 11.80 -9.61 -10.65
C ASP A 84 10.71 -10.31 -9.83
N MET A 85 9.42 -10.18 -10.18
CA MET A 85 8.33 -10.91 -9.53
C MET A 85 8.43 -12.43 -9.73
N LYS A 86 8.71 -12.87 -10.97
CA LYS A 86 8.89 -14.30 -11.30
C LYS A 86 10.08 -14.91 -10.55
N ASP A 87 11.20 -14.18 -10.48
CA ASP A 87 12.40 -14.61 -9.75
C ASP A 87 12.12 -14.81 -8.24
N ASN A 88 11.11 -14.13 -7.70
CA ASN A 88 10.64 -14.25 -6.33
C ASN A 88 9.42 -15.19 -6.16
N GLY A 89 9.01 -15.90 -7.21
CA GLY A 89 7.89 -16.85 -7.16
C GLY A 89 6.52 -16.19 -7.00
N ILE A 90 6.39 -14.92 -7.37
CA ILE A 90 5.14 -14.16 -7.29
C ILE A 90 4.38 -14.30 -8.63
N SER A 91 3.07 -14.55 -8.59
CA SER A 91 2.25 -14.59 -9.81
C SER A 91 2.27 -13.23 -10.52
N THR A 92 2.32 -13.27 -11.86
CA THR A 92 2.33 -12.08 -12.72
C THR A 92 1.12 -12.00 -13.63
N ASP A 93 0.02 -12.68 -13.29
CA ASP A 93 -1.20 -12.67 -14.09
C ASP A 93 -1.76 -11.24 -14.22
N GLY A 94 -1.92 -10.75 -15.45
CA GLY A 94 -2.41 -9.41 -15.74
C GLY A 94 -1.33 -8.32 -15.73
N TYR A 95 -0.11 -8.62 -15.27
CA TYR A 95 0.96 -7.63 -15.16
C TYR A 95 1.56 -7.21 -16.50
N GLU A 96 1.25 -7.89 -17.61
CA GLU A 96 1.54 -7.41 -18.97
C GLU A 96 0.89 -6.05 -19.27
N ASN A 97 -0.16 -5.71 -18.53
CA ASN A 97 -0.86 -4.43 -18.60
C ASN A 97 -0.45 -3.45 -17.50
N LEU A 98 0.52 -3.77 -16.62
CA LEU A 98 1.00 -2.86 -15.59
C LEU A 98 1.42 -1.51 -16.19
N SER A 99 0.96 -0.44 -15.56
CA SER A 99 1.25 0.95 -15.95
C SER A 99 1.98 1.69 -14.85
N GLU A 100 1.47 1.62 -13.62
CA GLU A 100 2.06 2.33 -12.50
C GLU A 100 1.88 1.59 -11.17
N THR A 101 2.82 1.81 -10.25
CA THR A 101 2.76 1.33 -8.87
C THR A 101 2.82 2.52 -7.94
N HIS A 102 1.85 2.64 -7.05
CA HIS A 102 1.78 3.65 -6.01
C HIS A 102 2.14 3.03 -4.67
N ARG A 103 2.92 3.74 -3.86
CA ARG A 103 3.33 3.29 -2.52
C ARG A 103 3.18 4.40 -1.50
N LEU A 104 2.56 4.06 -0.37
CA LEU A 104 2.58 4.89 0.82
C LEU A 104 3.76 4.46 1.66
N ASN A 105 4.70 5.36 1.89
CA ASN A 105 5.91 5.06 2.66
C ASN A 105 5.92 5.90 3.93
N GLU A 106 6.33 5.30 5.03
CA GLU A 106 6.86 6.00 6.18
C GLU A 106 8.38 5.97 6.13
N ILE A 107 9.01 7.11 6.42
CA ILE A 107 10.46 7.28 6.33
C ILE A 107 10.93 7.95 7.62
N ASP A 108 11.77 7.26 8.39
CA ASP A 108 12.48 7.85 9.53
C ASP A 108 13.72 8.57 9.01
N CYS A 109 13.58 9.89 8.86
CA CYS A 109 14.59 10.79 8.33
C CYS A 109 15.88 10.80 9.15
N LYS A 110 15.79 10.53 10.46
CA LYS A 110 16.95 10.53 11.36
C LYS A 110 17.69 9.20 11.32
N LYS A 111 16.96 8.09 11.30
CA LYS A 111 17.57 6.74 11.31
C LYS A 111 17.92 6.22 9.92
N GLY A 112 17.40 6.83 8.86
CA GLY A 112 17.58 6.31 7.50
C GLY A 112 16.87 4.95 7.32
N MET A 113 15.66 4.83 7.87
CA MET A 113 14.84 3.63 7.74
C MET A 113 13.54 3.96 7.03
N TYR A 114 12.93 2.98 6.37
CA TYR A 114 11.63 3.11 5.74
C TYR A 114 10.72 1.94 6.06
N ASN A 115 9.42 2.17 5.92
CA ASN A 115 8.38 1.18 6.06
C ASN A 115 7.36 1.40 4.93
N ILE A 116 6.99 0.34 4.21
CA ILE A 116 5.94 0.44 3.19
C ILE A 116 4.60 0.15 3.87
N VAL A 117 3.74 1.16 3.89
CA VAL A 117 2.41 1.09 4.52
C VAL A 117 1.38 0.53 3.57
N SER A 118 1.46 0.87 2.28
CA SER A 118 0.55 0.37 1.25
C SER A 118 1.21 0.33 -0.11
N ILE A 119 0.77 -0.60 -0.96
CA ILE A 119 1.13 -0.72 -2.37
C ILE A 119 -0.15 -0.88 -3.17
N VAL A 120 -0.24 -0.18 -4.30
CA VAL A 120 -1.32 -0.34 -5.26
C VAL A 120 -0.73 -0.36 -6.67
N ASP A 121 -1.02 -1.42 -7.42
CA ASP A 121 -0.60 -1.57 -8.81
C ASP A 121 -1.80 -1.33 -9.72
N TYR A 122 -1.60 -0.50 -10.74
CA TYR A 122 -2.62 -0.14 -11.72
C TYR A 122 -2.23 -0.57 -13.13
N ASP A 123 -3.22 -1.03 -13.89
CA ASP A 123 -3.09 -1.24 -15.32
C ASP A 123 -3.17 0.09 -16.10
N ARG A 124 -2.99 0.03 -17.43
CA ARG A 124 -3.04 1.21 -18.32
C ARG A 124 -4.40 1.91 -18.38
N ASN A 125 -5.46 1.26 -17.92
CA ASN A 125 -6.80 1.83 -17.84
C ASN A 125 -7.12 2.38 -16.44
N GLY A 126 -6.15 2.35 -15.52
CA GLY A 126 -6.34 2.74 -14.12
C GLY A 126 -7.09 1.69 -13.29
N LYS A 127 -7.26 0.47 -13.80
CA LYS A 127 -7.83 -0.64 -13.02
C LYS A 127 -6.77 -1.19 -12.08
N ILE A 128 -7.17 -1.47 -10.85
CA ILE A 128 -6.30 -2.10 -9.84
C ILE A 128 -5.99 -3.54 -10.26
N LEU A 129 -4.70 -3.86 -10.40
CA LEU A 129 -4.18 -5.22 -10.55
C LEU A 129 -3.93 -5.85 -9.18
N PHE A 130 -3.38 -5.07 -8.25
CA PHE A 130 -3.06 -5.50 -6.89
C PHE A 130 -3.19 -4.33 -5.92
N SER A 131 -3.60 -4.60 -4.68
CA SER A 131 -3.62 -3.62 -3.61
C SER A 131 -3.43 -4.31 -2.27
N ASP A 132 -2.52 -3.79 -1.46
CA ASP A 132 -2.33 -4.25 -0.09
C ASP A 132 -2.00 -3.09 0.87
N SER A 133 -2.29 -3.29 2.14
CA SER A 133 -2.05 -2.35 3.23
C SER A 133 -1.55 -3.09 4.48
N TYR A 134 -0.35 -2.74 4.90
CA TYR A 134 0.35 -3.43 5.98
C TYR A 134 0.16 -2.70 7.32
N LYS A 135 -0.65 -3.27 8.21
CA LYS A 135 -0.87 -2.71 9.56
C LYS A 135 0.36 -2.82 10.47
N LYS A 136 1.27 -3.75 10.17
CA LYS A 136 2.51 -4.03 10.91
C LYS A 136 3.60 -4.46 9.93
N SER A 137 3.99 -3.58 9.01
CA SER A 137 5.16 -3.83 8.18
C SER A 137 6.45 -3.54 8.96
N GLU A 138 7.52 -4.25 8.59
CA GLU A 138 8.83 -4.12 9.20
C GLU A 138 9.56 -2.88 8.69
N TRP A 139 10.31 -2.24 9.58
CA TRP A 139 11.20 -1.14 9.24
C TRP A 139 12.47 -1.68 8.59
N ASN A 140 12.78 -1.20 7.40
CA ASN A 140 13.91 -1.60 6.59
C ASN A 140 14.96 -0.48 6.54
N ASN A 141 16.24 -0.87 6.47
CA ASN A 141 17.32 0.10 6.28
C ASN A 141 17.28 0.69 4.87
N ILE A 142 17.46 2.00 4.74
CA ILE A 142 17.57 2.67 3.46
C ILE A 142 19.00 2.52 2.94
N ARG A 143 19.19 1.73 1.89
CA ARG A 143 20.49 1.61 1.22
C ARG A 143 20.85 2.93 0.53
N PHE A 144 22.07 3.41 0.74
CA PHE A 144 22.58 4.63 0.08
C PHE A 144 22.48 4.53 -1.45
N GLY A 145 22.00 5.62 -2.08
CA GLY A 145 21.84 5.68 -3.54
C GLY A 145 20.65 4.89 -4.10
N SER A 146 19.93 4.14 -3.27
CA SER A 146 18.68 3.49 -3.67
C SER A 146 17.60 4.51 -4.03
N MET A 147 16.55 4.05 -4.71
CA MET A 147 15.40 4.91 -5.03
C MET A 147 14.75 5.48 -3.76
N MET A 148 14.70 4.69 -2.68
CA MET A 148 14.20 5.14 -1.38
C MET A 148 15.10 6.20 -0.73
N ASP A 149 16.42 6.12 -0.89
CA ASP A 149 17.34 7.17 -0.42
C ASP A 149 17.14 8.48 -1.19
N LYS A 150 16.92 8.39 -2.51
CA LYS A 150 16.62 9.55 -3.35
C LYS A 150 15.31 10.21 -2.92
N LEU A 151 14.26 9.43 -2.69
CA LEU A 151 13.00 9.93 -2.14
C LEU A 151 13.21 10.58 -0.76
N ARG A 152 13.88 9.89 0.17
CA ARG A 152 14.20 10.40 1.51
C ARG A 152 14.87 11.78 1.44
N LYS A 153 15.86 11.96 0.55
CA LYS A 153 16.55 13.25 0.36
C LYS A 153 15.64 14.38 -0.15
N LYS A 154 14.51 14.06 -0.77
CA LYS A 154 13.51 15.05 -1.20
C LYS A 154 12.54 15.44 -0.09
N VAL A 155 12.13 14.47 0.73
CA VAL A 155 11.03 14.65 1.69
C VAL A 155 11.49 14.91 3.12
N CYS A 156 12.72 14.52 3.46
CA CYS A 156 13.35 14.84 4.74
C CYS A 156 14.02 16.21 4.65
N LYS A 157 13.66 17.10 5.57
CA LYS A 157 14.21 18.45 5.71
C LYS A 157 15.38 18.47 6.68
#